data_AF-A0AA47MLR9-F1
#
_entry.id   AF-A0AA47MLR9-F1
#
_cell.length_a   1.000
_cell.length_b   1.000
_cell.length_c   1.000
_cell.angle_alpha   90.00
_cell.angle_beta   90.00
_cell.angle_gamma   90.00
#
_symmetry.space_group_name_H-M   'P 1'
#
loop_
_entity.id
_entity.type
_entity.pdbx_description
1 polymer ?
#
loop_
_entity_poly.entity_id
_entity_poly.type
_entity_poly.pdbx_seq_one_letter_code
_entity_poly.pdbx_strand_id
1 'polypeptide(L)'
;MKLSGRKKKPTVSTPGNEEEVSGRTTRPRLPAHRKKENMQGRKPLVKWPKSNSKEWETINTDLSLILRNVKGSAENKLEKMGDFIYNYREEKCGVKDQVRKKNMLPAPKSRRLQEIQQLVKERRWLRKLWRKATAEKREGINLLQEDLKHRLSKLRRAESLRMCRKKKEKARTDFYKDPFKFVKGIFTKEKSGSLKTSKDQVEEHLRTTYTDEKKI
;
A
#
# COMPACT_ATOMS: atom_id res chain seq x y z
N MET A 1 11.40 26.49 58.98
CA MET A 1 10.18 27.21 59.42
C MET A 1 9.40 27.70 58.19
N LYS A 2 8.05 27.54 58.21
CA LYS A 2 7.03 27.91 57.19
C LYS A 2 7.09 27.08 55.89
N LEU A 3 6.29 26.03 55.62
CA LEU A 3 4.84 25.73 55.68
C LEU A 3 3.93 26.64 54.82
N SER A 4 3.00 25.96 54.13
CA SER A 4 1.83 26.45 53.35
C SER A 4 2.04 26.53 51.83
N GLY A 5 1.21 25.96 50.95
CA GLY A 5 -0.07 25.27 51.18
C GLY A 5 -0.59 24.63 49.88
N ARG A 6 -1.02 23.36 50.01
CA ARG A 6 -1.82 22.61 49.03
C ARG A 6 -3.25 23.19 48.99
N LYS A 7 -3.84 23.37 47.82
CA LYS A 7 -5.29 23.37 47.63
C LYS A 7 -5.71 22.16 46.80
N LYS A 8 -6.30 21.17 47.48
CA LYS A 8 -7.23 20.18 46.93
C LYS A 8 -8.63 20.80 46.88
N LYS A 9 -9.51 20.26 46.01
CA LYS A 9 -10.93 19.84 46.20
C LYS A 9 -11.63 19.84 44.82
N PRO A 10 -12.75 19.12 44.62
CA PRO A 10 -13.09 17.79 45.10
C PRO A 10 -13.66 16.87 43.98
N THR A 11 -13.56 15.56 44.24
CA THR A 11 -14.33 14.48 43.62
C THR A 11 -15.78 14.48 44.11
N VAL A 12 -16.73 14.21 43.21
CA VAL A 12 -18.10 13.81 43.53
C VAL A 12 -18.33 12.43 42.94
N SER A 13 -18.91 11.54 43.75
CA SER A 13 -19.23 10.15 43.41
C SER A 13 -20.70 9.87 43.77
N THR A 14 -21.35 9.04 42.93
CA THR A 14 -22.43 8.06 43.25
C THR A 14 -23.86 8.66 43.37
N PRO A 15 -24.98 7.94 43.06
CA PRO A 15 -25.25 6.49 42.87
C PRO A 15 -25.80 6.14 41.46
N GLY A 16 -25.92 4.90 40.97
CA GLY A 16 -26.30 3.63 41.62
C GLY A 16 -27.80 3.40 41.43
N ASN A 17 -28.21 2.62 40.42
CA ASN A 17 -29.53 2.00 40.30
C ASN A 17 -29.41 0.71 39.48
N GLU A 18 -29.76 -0.40 40.12
CA GLU A 18 -29.98 -1.73 39.56
C GLU A 18 -31.48 -1.93 39.26
N GLU A 19 -31.83 -3.10 38.71
CA GLU A 19 -33.16 -3.59 38.28
C GLU A 19 -33.60 -3.14 36.88
N GLU A 20 -34.10 -3.97 35.96
CA GLU A 20 -34.61 -5.35 36.05
C GLU A 20 -34.64 -5.99 34.65
N VAL A 21 -34.69 -7.32 34.62
CA VAL A 21 -34.80 -8.20 33.44
C VAL A 21 -36.24 -8.23 32.92
N SER A 22 -36.48 -8.06 31.62
CA SER A 22 -37.67 -8.62 30.97
C SER A 22 -37.44 -8.92 29.48
N GLY A 23 -37.56 -10.18 29.11
CA GLY A 23 -37.36 -10.69 27.75
C GLY A 23 -38.59 -10.53 26.86
N ARG A 24 -38.34 -10.27 25.56
CA ARG A 24 -39.27 -10.67 24.48
C ARG A 24 -38.55 -10.81 23.12
N THR A 25 -38.31 -12.06 22.77
CA THR A 25 -38.44 -12.75 21.48
C THR A 25 -38.65 -11.89 20.20
N THR A 26 -37.60 -11.90 19.37
CA THR A 26 -37.57 -12.16 17.91
C THR A 26 -38.37 -11.29 16.93
N ARG A 27 -37.65 -10.49 16.13
CA ARG A 27 -37.80 -10.43 14.66
C ARG A 27 -36.43 -10.30 13.99
N PRO A 28 -36.02 -11.19 13.06
CA PRO A 28 -34.83 -10.97 12.25
C PRO A 28 -35.10 -9.83 11.28
N ARG A 29 -34.38 -8.71 11.41
CA ARG A 29 -34.36 -7.68 10.36
C ARG A 29 -33.69 -8.28 9.13
N LEU A 30 -34.48 -8.51 8.09
CA LEU A 30 -33.98 -8.78 6.74
C LEU A 30 -32.96 -7.70 6.36
N PRO A 31 -31.81 -8.05 5.77
CA PRO A 31 -30.87 -7.05 5.28
C PRO A 31 -31.53 -6.30 4.13
N ALA A 32 -31.83 -5.03 4.37
CA ALA A 32 -32.20 -4.10 3.31
C ALA A 32 -31.15 -4.15 2.20
N HIS A 33 -31.52 -4.68 1.04
CA HIS A 33 -30.75 -4.56 -0.18
C HIS A 33 -30.63 -3.06 -0.51
N ARG A 34 -29.57 -2.43 0.01
CA ARG A 34 -29.19 -1.08 -0.42
C ARG A 34 -28.71 -1.19 -1.87
N LYS A 35 -29.61 -0.87 -2.81
CA LYS A 35 -29.21 -0.49 -4.17
C LYS A 35 -28.29 0.73 -4.02
N LYS A 36 -26.99 0.53 -4.29
CA LYS A 36 -26.03 1.63 -4.34
C LYS A 36 -26.30 2.38 -5.64
N GLU A 37 -26.76 3.62 -5.52
CA GLU A 37 -26.85 4.53 -6.66
C GLU A 37 -25.45 4.69 -7.29
N ASN A 38 -25.38 4.36 -8.58
CA ASN A 38 -24.15 4.37 -9.36
C ASN A 38 -23.74 5.82 -9.65
N MET A 39 -22.45 6.11 -9.46
CA MET A 39 -21.83 7.31 -10.02
C MET A 39 -22.01 7.25 -11.55
N GLN A 40 -22.60 8.31 -12.11
CA GLN A 40 -22.92 8.43 -13.53
C GLN A 40 -21.75 7.96 -14.41
N GLY A 41 -21.98 6.92 -15.21
CA GLY A 41 -21.17 6.55 -16.37
C GLY A 41 -20.23 5.35 -16.26
N ARG A 42 -20.01 4.71 -15.10
CA ARG A 42 -19.19 3.48 -15.02
C ARG A 42 -19.90 2.32 -14.34
N LYS A 43 -20.19 1.27 -15.13
CA LYS A 43 -20.62 -0.05 -14.65
C LYS A 43 -19.56 -0.60 -13.67
N PRO A 44 -19.95 -1.10 -12.49
CA PRO A 44 -18.99 -1.60 -11.53
C PRO A 44 -18.28 -2.88 -12.02
N LEU A 45 -17.07 -3.12 -11.52
CA LEU A 45 -16.23 -4.20 -12.03
C LEU A 45 -16.76 -5.56 -11.58
N VAL A 46 -17.03 -6.46 -12.51
CA VAL A 46 -17.52 -7.81 -12.18
C VAL A 46 -16.36 -8.74 -11.81
N LYS A 47 -16.56 -9.68 -10.87
CA LYS A 47 -15.55 -10.69 -10.52
C LYS A 47 -15.54 -11.77 -11.60
N TRP A 48 -14.45 -11.95 -12.36
CA TRP A 48 -14.28 -13.04 -13.33
C TRP A 48 -13.67 -14.30 -12.70
N PRO A 49 -13.96 -15.51 -13.23
CA PRO A 49 -13.28 -16.73 -12.80
C PRO A 49 -11.79 -16.65 -13.13
N LYS A 50 -10.99 -17.48 -12.47
CA LYS A 50 -9.59 -17.70 -12.89
C LYS A 50 -9.59 -18.34 -14.27
N SER A 51 -8.59 -18.03 -15.11
CA SER A 51 -8.53 -18.48 -16.51
C SER A 51 -8.64 -20.00 -16.70
N ASN A 52 -8.21 -20.80 -15.71
CA ASN A 52 -8.20 -22.26 -15.79
C ASN A 52 -9.40 -22.91 -15.08
N SER A 53 -10.46 -22.15 -14.74
CA SER A 53 -11.63 -22.69 -14.05
C SER A 53 -12.62 -23.34 -15.02
N LYS A 54 -13.16 -24.52 -14.66
CA LYS A 54 -14.27 -25.18 -15.36
C LYS A 54 -15.55 -24.34 -15.41
N GLU A 55 -15.65 -23.32 -14.54
CA GLU A 55 -16.75 -22.35 -14.55
C GLU A 55 -16.92 -21.66 -15.92
N TRP A 56 -15.85 -21.50 -16.70
CA TRP A 56 -15.93 -20.90 -18.04
C TRP A 56 -16.79 -21.72 -19.01
N GLU A 57 -16.78 -23.04 -18.90
CA GLU A 57 -17.60 -23.91 -19.74
C GLU A 57 -19.09 -23.70 -19.45
N THR A 58 -19.48 -23.68 -18.17
CA THR A 58 -20.86 -23.42 -17.74
C THR A 58 -21.33 -22.02 -18.14
N ILE A 59 -20.45 -21.02 -18.02
CA ILE A 59 -20.75 -19.64 -18.43
C ILE A 59 -21.01 -19.59 -19.94
N ASN A 60 -20.19 -20.27 -20.74
CA ASN A 60 -20.34 -20.29 -22.19
C ASN A 60 -21.61 -21.03 -22.64
N THR A 61 -21.97 -22.14 -22.00
CA THR A 61 -23.21 -22.86 -22.32
C THR A 61 -24.45 -22.02 -22.01
N ASP A 62 -24.46 -21.37 -20.86
CA ASP A 62 -25.60 -20.55 -20.42
C ASP A 62 -25.75 -19.30 -21.29
N LEU A 63 -24.66 -18.59 -21.58
CA LEU A 63 -24.67 -17.43 -22.48
C LEU A 63 -25.10 -17.82 -23.89
N SER A 64 -24.67 -18.99 -24.37
CA SER A 64 -25.08 -19.52 -25.68
C SER A 64 -26.58 -19.81 -25.72
N LEU A 65 -27.15 -20.34 -24.63
CA LEU A 65 -28.59 -20.58 -24.51
C LEU A 65 -29.37 -19.26 -24.48
N ILE A 66 -28.91 -18.28 -23.70
CA ILE A 66 -29.51 -16.95 -23.60
C ILE A 66 -29.52 -16.27 -24.97
N LEU A 67 -28.38 -16.24 -25.67
CA LEU A 67 -28.25 -15.62 -27.00
C LEU A 67 -29.06 -16.33 -28.08
N ARG A 68 -29.23 -17.66 -27.96
CA ARG A 68 -30.10 -18.44 -28.87
C ARG A 68 -31.56 -18.04 -28.73
N ASN A 69 -32.01 -17.78 -27.50
CA ASN A 69 -33.40 -17.43 -27.18
C ASN A 69 -33.75 -15.96 -27.49
N VAL A 70 -32.76 -15.12 -27.79
CA VAL A 70 -32.98 -13.72 -28.20
C VAL A 70 -33.49 -13.68 -29.64
N LYS A 71 -34.67 -13.09 -29.84
CA LYS A 71 -35.26 -12.86 -31.17
C LYS A 71 -34.62 -11.63 -31.82
N GLY A 72 -34.20 -11.75 -33.09
CA GLY A 72 -33.65 -10.65 -33.89
C GLY A 72 -32.55 -11.07 -34.87
N SER A 73 -32.11 -10.12 -35.70
CA SER A 73 -30.95 -10.25 -36.60
C SER A 73 -29.66 -10.50 -35.81
N ALA A 74 -28.63 -11.05 -36.48
CA ALA A 74 -27.32 -11.28 -35.89
C ALA A 74 -26.70 -10.00 -35.31
N GLU A 75 -26.92 -8.86 -35.96
CA GLU A 75 -26.46 -7.54 -35.52
C GLU A 75 -27.08 -7.13 -34.18
N ASN A 76 -28.40 -7.31 -34.03
CA ASN A 76 -29.12 -7.03 -32.78
C ASN A 76 -28.66 -7.96 -31.64
N LYS A 77 -28.24 -9.19 -31.96
CA LYS A 77 -27.69 -10.12 -30.98
C LYS A 77 -26.29 -9.68 -30.52
N LEU A 78 -25.46 -9.23 -31.45
CA LEU A 78 -24.11 -8.72 -31.15
C LEU A 78 -24.17 -7.45 -30.29
N GLU A 79 -25.07 -6.52 -30.61
CA GLU A 79 -25.26 -5.28 -29.83
C GLU A 79 -25.62 -5.58 -28.37
N LYS A 80 -26.53 -6.54 -28.15
CA LYS A 80 -27.01 -6.91 -26.81
C LYS A 80 -26.11 -7.91 -26.06
N MET A 81 -25.20 -8.58 -26.77
CA MET A 81 -24.32 -9.60 -26.20
C MET A 81 -23.48 -9.06 -25.03
N GLY A 82 -22.93 -7.84 -25.18
CA GLY A 82 -22.14 -7.21 -24.12
C GLY A 82 -22.95 -6.99 -22.83
N ASP A 83 -24.22 -6.64 -22.94
CA ASP A 83 -25.11 -6.47 -21.80
C ASP A 83 -25.50 -7.81 -21.17
N PHE A 84 -25.77 -8.84 -21.98
CA PHE A 84 -26.05 -10.18 -21.44
C PHE A 84 -24.86 -10.76 -20.68
N ILE A 85 -23.65 -10.65 -21.23
CA ILE A 85 -22.42 -11.10 -20.57
C ILE A 85 -22.23 -10.37 -19.23
N TYR A 86 -22.45 -9.06 -19.23
CA TYR A 86 -22.31 -8.24 -18.02
C TYR A 86 -23.36 -8.61 -16.96
N ASN A 87 -24.64 -8.68 -17.34
CA ASN A 87 -25.75 -8.96 -16.43
C ASN A 87 -25.67 -10.38 -15.87
N TYR A 88 -25.44 -11.39 -16.72
CA TYR A 88 -25.28 -12.78 -16.30
C TYR A 88 -24.16 -12.93 -15.25
N ARG A 89 -23.05 -12.22 -15.44
CA ARG A 89 -21.93 -12.28 -14.51
C ARG A 89 -22.17 -11.49 -13.24
N GLU A 90 -22.83 -10.33 -13.33
CA GLU A 90 -23.25 -9.53 -12.18
C GLU A 90 -24.16 -10.37 -11.25
N GLU A 91 -25.10 -11.12 -11.83
CA GLU A 91 -26.01 -12.00 -11.08
C GLU A 91 -25.31 -13.21 -10.46
N LYS A 92 -24.47 -13.92 -11.23
CA LYS A 92 -23.89 -15.20 -10.76
C LYS A 92 -22.68 -15.05 -9.86
N CYS A 93 -21.85 -14.03 -10.07
CA CYS A 93 -20.55 -13.92 -9.38
C CYS A 93 -20.35 -12.63 -8.63
N GLY A 94 -21.35 -11.76 -8.70
CA GLY A 94 -21.38 -10.51 -7.98
C GLY A 94 -20.40 -9.48 -8.53
N VAL A 95 -20.64 -8.27 -8.07
CA VAL A 95 -19.76 -7.14 -8.33
C VAL A 95 -18.54 -7.24 -7.43
N LYS A 96 -17.35 -7.02 -7.98
CA LYS A 96 -16.15 -6.82 -7.19
C LYS A 96 -16.40 -5.57 -6.37
N ASP A 97 -16.44 -5.70 -5.05
CA ASP A 97 -16.38 -4.54 -4.18
C ASP A 97 -15.23 -3.71 -4.71
N GLN A 98 -15.55 -2.54 -5.26
CA GLN A 98 -14.57 -1.51 -5.37
C GLN A 98 -14.23 -1.22 -3.92
N VAL A 99 -13.21 -1.91 -3.42
CA VAL A 99 -12.42 -1.47 -2.29
C VAL A 99 -11.81 -0.17 -2.79
N ARG A 100 -12.65 0.88 -2.83
CA ARG A 100 -12.18 2.23 -2.83
C ARG A 100 -11.25 2.21 -1.64
N LYS A 101 -9.96 2.49 -1.85
CA LYS A 101 -9.01 2.77 -0.76
C LYS A 101 -9.45 4.06 -0.05
N LYS A 102 -10.72 4.15 0.31
CA LYS A 102 -11.38 5.26 0.96
C LYS A 102 -10.99 5.12 2.42
N ASN A 103 -10.19 6.08 2.83
CA ASN A 103 -10.02 6.48 4.23
C ASN A 103 -9.05 5.64 5.07
N MET A 104 -8.03 5.02 4.47
CA MET A 104 -6.80 4.91 5.27
C MET A 104 -6.18 6.29 5.33
N LEU A 105 -6.46 7.01 6.43
CA LEU A 105 -5.70 8.20 6.78
C LEU A 105 -4.21 7.82 6.67
N PRO A 106 -3.41 8.56 5.89
CA PRO A 106 -2.00 8.24 5.76
C PRO A 106 -1.40 8.20 7.16
N ALA A 107 -0.69 7.11 7.48
CA ALA A 107 -0.12 6.89 8.79
C ALA A 107 0.55 8.18 9.30
N PRO A 108 0.32 8.57 10.58
CA PRO A 108 0.82 9.83 11.09
C PRO A 108 2.33 9.93 10.87
N LYS A 109 2.73 10.93 10.08
CA LYS A 109 4.14 11.15 9.74
C LYS A 109 4.90 11.51 11.03
N SER A 110 6.11 10.96 11.18
CA SER A 110 7.04 11.39 12.24
C SER A 110 7.20 12.91 12.21
N ARG A 111 7.28 13.55 13.39
CA ARG A 111 7.52 15.00 13.54
C ARG A 111 8.68 15.48 12.67
N ARG A 112 9.78 14.73 12.62
CA ARG A 112 10.96 15.06 11.78
C ARG A 112 10.66 15.04 10.28
N LEU A 113 9.83 14.10 9.82
CA LEU A 113 9.44 14.02 8.40
C LEU A 113 8.53 15.17 8.01
N GLN A 114 7.63 15.59 8.92
CA GLN A 114 6.80 16.79 8.71
C GLN A 114 7.68 18.04 8.60
N GLU A 115 8.65 18.19 9.49
CA GLU A 115 9.60 19.32 9.48
C GLU A 115 10.45 19.33 8.20
N ILE A 116 10.99 18.17 7.76
CA ILE A 116 11.70 18.06 6.47
C ILE A 116 10.80 18.49 5.31
N GLN A 117 9.51 18.12 5.32
CA GLN A 117 8.57 18.52 4.27
C GLN A 117 8.31 20.02 4.25
N GLN A 118 8.18 20.66 5.42
CA GLN A 118 8.04 22.11 5.55
C GLN A 118 9.29 22.84 5.03
N LEU A 119 10.49 22.45 5.50
CA LEU A 119 11.76 23.05 5.07
C LEU A 119 12.01 22.88 3.57
N VAL A 120 11.57 21.77 2.96
CA VAL A 120 11.66 21.57 1.51
C VAL A 120 10.73 22.54 0.76
N LYS A 121 9.53 22.80 1.27
CA LYS A 121 8.61 23.80 0.70
C LYS A 121 9.20 25.21 0.81
N GLU A 122 9.68 25.58 1.99
CA GLU A 122 10.31 26.87 2.26
C GLU A 122 11.53 27.09 1.35
N ARG A 123 12.42 26.10 1.23
CA ARG A 123 13.56 26.18 0.31
C ARG A 123 13.14 26.29 -1.16
N ARG A 124 12.02 25.67 -1.56
CA ARG A 124 11.47 25.80 -2.91
C ARG A 124 10.90 27.20 -3.13
N TRP A 125 10.27 27.78 -2.12
CA TRP A 125 9.77 29.14 -2.14
C TRP A 125 10.91 30.17 -2.19
N LEU A 126 11.94 30.05 -1.34
CA LEU A 126 13.12 30.91 -1.39
C LEU A 126 13.83 30.85 -2.73
N ARG A 127 13.90 29.68 -3.38
CA ARG A 127 14.43 29.58 -4.75
C ARG A 127 13.59 30.34 -5.77
N LYS A 128 12.27 30.38 -5.62
CA LYS A 128 11.40 31.20 -6.48
C LYS A 128 11.62 32.69 -6.22
N LEU A 129 11.78 33.08 -4.95
CA LEU A 129 12.05 34.46 -4.55
C LEU A 129 13.40 34.93 -5.08
N TRP A 130 14.44 34.11 -4.95
CA TRP A 130 15.79 34.39 -5.43
C TRP A 130 15.83 34.72 -6.92
N ARG A 131 15.06 33.97 -7.75
CA ARG A 131 14.95 34.24 -9.20
C ARG A 131 14.36 35.61 -9.51
N LYS A 132 13.52 36.15 -8.62
CA LYS A 132 12.85 37.45 -8.79
C LYS A 132 13.57 38.60 -8.06
N ALA A 133 14.57 38.32 -7.24
CA ALA A 133 15.21 39.29 -6.36
C ALA A 133 16.33 40.07 -7.07
N THR A 134 16.52 41.32 -6.67
CA THR A 134 17.67 42.18 -6.98
C THR A 134 18.93 41.71 -6.25
N ALA A 135 20.12 42.12 -6.71
CA ALA A 135 21.41 41.59 -6.23
C ALA A 135 21.58 41.65 -4.70
N GLU A 136 21.29 42.79 -4.07
CA GLU A 136 21.38 42.98 -2.61
C GLU A 136 20.45 42.03 -1.84
N LYS A 137 19.21 41.85 -2.32
CA LYS A 137 18.23 40.95 -1.70
C LYS A 137 18.60 39.48 -1.88
N ARG A 138 19.40 39.14 -2.89
CA ARG A 138 19.86 37.75 -3.11
C ARG A 138 20.82 37.29 -2.03
N GLU A 139 21.66 38.16 -1.51
CA GLU A 139 22.59 37.83 -0.43
C GLU A 139 21.85 37.38 0.82
N GLY A 140 20.85 38.15 1.28
CA GLY A 140 20.00 37.76 2.41
C GLY A 140 19.24 36.46 2.16
N ILE A 141 18.74 36.24 0.94
CA ILE A 141 18.08 34.97 0.57
C ILE A 141 19.08 33.79 0.57
N ASN A 142 20.34 34.01 0.21
CA ASN A 142 21.37 32.96 0.22
C ASN A 142 21.67 32.50 1.65
N LEU A 143 21.83 33.44 2.60
CA LEU A 143 22.01 33.10 4.02
C LEU A 143 20.87 32.22 4.55
N LEU A 144 19.62 32.61 4.27
CA LEU A 144 18.44 31.81 4.63
C LEU A 144 18.45 30.42 3.96
N GLN A 145 18.89 30.32 2.70
CA GLN A 145 19.02 29.03 2.03
C GLN A 145 20.10 28.15 2.64
N GLU A 146 21.20 28.72 3.12
CA GLU A 146 22.29 28.00 3.79
C GLU A 146 21.84 27.43 5.14
N ASP A 147 21.16 28.23 5.95
CA ASP A 147 20.57 27.78 7.23
C ASP A 147 19.59 26.62 7.01
N LEU A 148 18.69 26.76 6.04
CA LEU A 148 17.76 25.68 5.68
C LEU A 148 18.50 24.43 5.16
N LYS A 149 19.59 24.58 4.40
CA LYS A 149 20.41 23.46 3.95
C LYS A 149 21.04 22.73 5.14
N HIS A 150 21.62 23.48 6.08
CA HIS A 150 22.24 22.90 7.28
C HIS A 150 21.20 22.15 8.14
N ARG A 151 20.05 22.78 8.42
CA ARG A 151 18.95 22.16 9.19
C ARG A 151 18.41 20.90 8.49
N LEU A 152 18.19 20.94 7.17
CA LEU A 152 17.76 19.78 6.40
C LEU A 152 18.76 18.62 6.48
N SER A 153 20.05 18.91 6.34
CA SER A 153 21.10 17.89 6.45
C SER A 153 21.11 17.23 7.83
N LYS A 154 21.00 18.02 8.91
CA LYS A 154 20.92 17.52 10.29
C LYS A 154 19.71 16.59 10.49
N LEU A 155 18.52 17.01 10.04
CA LEU A 155 17.30 16.22 10.17
C LEU A 155 17.33 14.94 9.34
N ARG A 156 17.80 15.01 8.09
CA ARG A 156 17.92 13.84 7.21
C ARG A 156 18.92 12.82 7.75
N ARG A 157 20.06 13.29 8.28
CA ARG A 157 21.05 12.42 8.93
C ARG A 157 20.44 11.71 10.15
N ALA A 158 19.72 12.45 11.01
CA ALA A 158 19.05 11.86 12.17
C ALA A 158 17.99 10.81 11.79
N GLU A 159 17.19 11.08 10.76
CA GLU A 159 16.19 10.12 10.29
C GLU A 159 16.83 8.90 9.61
N SER A 160 17.90 9.11 8.83
CA SER A 160 18.69 8.01 8.24
C SER A 160 19.28 7.11 9.34
N LEU A 161 19.89 7.70 10.37
CA LEU A 161 20.42 6.96 11.52
C LEU A 161 19.33 6.17 12.25
N ARG A 162 18.16 6.77 12.48
CA ARG A 162 17.00 6.08 13.05
C ARG A 162 16.60 4.88 12.21
N MET A 163 16.49 5.05 10.89
CA MET A 163 16.11 3.98 9.97
C MET A 163 17.17 2.88 9.90
N CYS A 164 18.45 3.23 9.90
CA CYS A 164 19.55 2.28 10.00
C CYS A 164 19.51 1.47 11.31
N ARG A 165 19.30 2.13 12.46
CA ARG A 165 19.15 1.45 13.76
C ARG A 165 17.95 0.50 13.75
N LYS A 166 16.80 0.96 13.24
CA LYS A 166 15.60 0.12 13.10
C LYS A 166 15.84 -1.09 12.21
N LYS A 167 16.58 -0.93 11.10
CA LYS A 167 16.95 -2.04 10.20
C LYS A 167 17.89 -3.04 10.88
N LYS A 168 18.92 -2.55 11.59
CA LYS A 168 19.85 -3.39 12.35
C LYS A 168 19.12 -4.18 13.43
N GLU A 169 18.25 -3.51 14.19
CA GLU A 169 17.48 -4.17 15.24
C GLU A 169 16.54 -5.22 14.67
N LYS A 170 15.83 -4.89 13.58
CA LYS A 170 15.01 -5.87 12.87
C LYS A 170 15.82 -7.08 12.38
N ALA A 171 17.01 -6.85 11.80
CA ALA A 171 17.87 -7.95 11.36
C ALA A 171 18.31 -8.84 12.53
N ARG A 172 18.62 -8.25 13.70
CA ARG A 172 18.91 -9.01 14.92
C ARG A 172 17.71 -9.83 15.37
N THR A 173 16.53 -9.20 15.49
CA THR A 173 15.31 -9.92 15.91
C THR A 173 14.96 -11.03 14.93
N ASP A 174 15.14 -10.82 13.63
CA ASP A 174 14.87 -11.82 12.61
C ASP A 174 15.87 -12.99 12.70
N PHE A 175 17.16 -12.72 12.96
CA PHE A 175 18.17 -13.75 13.18
C PHE A 175 17.89 -14.60 14.42
N TYR A 176 17.61 -13.98 15.57
CA TYR A 176 17.34 -14.73 16.81
C TYR A 176 16.00 -15.47 16.78
N LYS A 177 15.04 -15.01 15.97
CA LYS A 177 13.75 -15.69 15.80
C LYS A 177 13.90 -16.99 15.01
N ASP A 178 14.68 -16.98 13.92
CA ASP A 178 14.95 -18.14 13.09
C ASP A 178 16.28 -17.96 12.34
N PRO A 179 17.40 -18.46 12.90
CA PRO A 179 18.71 -18.21 12.34
C PRO A 179 18.89 -18.90 10.98
N PHE A 180 18.35 -20.10 10.80
CA PHE A 180 18.47 -20.83 9.54
C PHE A 180 17.70 -20.15 8.41
N LYS A 181 16.48 -19.68 8.67
CA LYS A 181 15.71 -18.92 7.68
C LYS A 181 16.34 -17.56 7.36
N PHE A 182 16.86 -16.87 8.37
CA PHE A 182 17.57 -15.61 8.16
C PHE A 182 18.81 -15.79 7.29
N VAL A 183 19.65 -16.78 7.62
CA VAL A 183 20.87 -17.11 6.88
C VAL A 183 20.54 -17.63 5.48
N LYS A 184 19.52 -18.47 5.33
CA LYS A 184 19.01 -18.90 4.01
C LYS A 184 18.62 -17.68 3.20
N GLY A 185 17.89 -16.71 3.78
CA GLY A 185 17.53 -15.46 3.10
C GLY A 185 18.74 -14.58 2.70
N ILE A 186 19.88 -14.69 3.39
CA ILE A 186 21.12 -14.01 3.00
C ILE A 186 21.78 -14.72 1.81
N PHE A 187 21.90 -16.05 1.86
CA PHE A 187 22.61 -16.83 0.85
C PHE A 187 21.78 -17.10 -0.41
N THR A 188 20.46 -17.27 -0.29
CA THR A 188 19.54 -17.45 -1.42
C THR A 188 19.08 -16.12 -2.00
N LYS A 189 19.60 -14.99 -1.51
CA LYS A 189 19.42 -13.73 -2.21
C LYS A 189 20.19 -13.86 -3.52
N GLU A 190 19.46 -14.12 -4.60
CA GLU A 190 20.02 -14.26 -5.94
C GLU A 190 21.02 -13.12 -6.17
N LYS A 191 22.25 -13.47 -6.53
CA LYS A 191 23.26 -12.50 -6.99
C LYS A 191 22.75 -11.97 -8.33
N SER A 192 21.84 -11.01 -8.29
CA SER A 192 21.28 -10.41 -9.49
C SER A 192 22.32 -9.47 -10.08
N GLY A 193 22.95 -9.96 -11.15
CA GLY A 193 23.87 -9.21 -12.00
C GLY A 193 23.85 -9.85 -13.38
N SER A 194 23.83 -9.03 -14.43
CA SER A 194 24.08 -9.53 -15.78
C SER A 194 25.58 -9.79 -15.90
N LEU A 195 25.96 -11.03 -16.17
CA LEU A 195 27.35 -11.37 -16.46
C LEU A 195 27.72 -10.73 -17.80
N LYS A 196 28.78 -9.91 -17.84
CA LYS A 196 29.24 -9.29 -19.10
C LYS A 196 29.91 -10.29 -20.03
N THR A 197 30.48 -11.35 -19.45
CA THR A 197 31.16 -12.43 -20.16
C THR A 197 30.15 -13.45 -20.67
N SER A 198 30.40 -13.99 -21.86
CA SER A 198 29.59 -15.09 -22.40
C SER A 198 29.81 -16.36 -21.57
N LYS A 199 28.87 -17.30 -21.67
CA LYS A 199 28.94 -18.60 -21.00
C LYS A 199 30.23 -19.36 -21.36
N ASP A 200 30.61 -19.33 -22.63
CA ASP A 200 31.76 -20.07 -23.15
C ASP A 200 33.08 -19.60 -22.52
N GLN A 201 33.26 -18.29 -22.34
CA GLN A 201 34.45 -17.73 -21.68
C GLN A 201 34.56 -18.15 -20.21
N VAL A 202 33.43 -18.28 -19.53
CA VAL A 202 33.39 -18.74 -18.14
C VAL A 202 33.76 -20.22 -18.06
N GLU A 203 33.23 -21.04 -18.97
CA GLU A 203 33.52 -22.47 -19.02
C GLU A 203 34.99 -22.75 -19.36
N GLU A 204 35.56 -22.01 -20.31
CA GLU A 204 36.98 -22.11 -20.65
C GLU A 204 37.87 -21.74 -19.46
N HIS A 205 37.57 -20.64 -18.77
CA HIS A 205 38.29 -20.26 -17.55
C HIS A 205 38.17 -21.32 -16.44
N LEU A 206 37.00 -21.94 -16.27
CA LEU A 206 36.83 -23.02 -15.29
C LEU A 206 37.65 -24.25 -15.66
N ARG A 207 37.69 -24.61 -16.95
CA ARG A 207 38.53 -25.71 -17.45
C ARG A 207 40.01 -25.41 -17.20
N THR A 208 40.51 -24.22 -17.55
CA THR A 208 41.92 -23.90 -17.34
C THR A 208 42.33 -23.82 -15.87
N THR A 209 41.44 -23.34 -15.00
CA THR A 209 41.78 -23.12 -13.58
C THR A 209 41.66 -24.37 -12.72
N TYR A 210 40.69 -25.25 -13.00
CA TYR A 210 40.33 -26.37 -12.13
C TYR A 210 40.55 -27.76 -12.74
N THR A 211 40.97 -27.85 -14.00
CA THR A 211 41.39 -29.14 -14.56
C THR A 211 42.86 -29.33 -14.24
N ASP A 212 43.13 -30.17 -13.23
CA ASP A 212 44.49 -30.59 -12.89
C ASP A 212 45.00 -31.50 -14.02
N GLU A 213 46.11 -31.13 -14.66
CA GLU A 213 46.74 -31.90 -15.76
C GLU A 213 47.29 -33.27 -15.26
N LYS A 214 47.25 -33.52 -13.95
CA LYS A 214 47.69 -34.77 -13.35
C LYS A 214 46.58 -35.83 -13.30
N LYS A 215 46.25 -36.36 -14.48
CA LYS A 215 45.82 -37.76 -14.61
C LYS A 215 46.62 -38.40 -15.74
N ILE A 216 47.80 -38.88 -15.38
CA ILE A 216 48.52 -39.94 -16.08
C ILE A 216 48.70 -41.07 -15.07
#